data_AF-A0A661U9J6-F1
#
_entry.id   AF-A0A661U9J6-F1
#
_cell.length_a   1.000
_cell.length_b   1.000
_cell.length_c   1.000
_cell.angle_alpha   90.00
_cell.angle_beta   90.00
_cell.angle_gamma   90.00
#
_symmetry.space_group_name_H-M   'P 1'
#
loop_
_entity.id
_entity.type
_entity.pdbx_description
1 polymer ?
#
loop_
_entity_poly.entity_id
_entity_poly.type
_entity_poly.pdbx_seq_one_letter_code
_entity_poly.pdbx_strand_id
1 'polypeptide(L)'
;FVLAIVAIIINARYQWLPGSVFLLPDRAGAMIPIFAAPLIGSMFLRTHGALAGIISRRRLRQLVGGSSVALVCLCAAGSYGYYIRPGLAEAPVTRDDLRAFEWIKHNTPPHAHIANNYSDAGIWIPMMTGRTVSVPHVNIINWSETKLQLAAMPARYIYIGARSVYSLPFEWTPERVESLRPTPKLAFSSGDARLYQLQPPLADVISANFHKLVEGKGEIAGAIGLVSPTNCAVITKPHIMLRWDPSGCYLFNIQLSLCSNFDNPLPVYNSYPAVQLGASSFDITPLRRLMPRDRPIYWRVRGLKNSVQGVLESEIRFFQIGK
;
A
#
# COMPACT_ATOMS: atom_id res chain seq x y z
N PHE A 1 21.09 20.95 20.96
CA PHE A 1 20.81 19.53 20.59
C PHE A 1 19.37 19.13 20.92
N VAL A 2 18.92 19.19 22.18
CA VAL A 2 17.53 18.88 22.56
C VAL A 2 16.50 19.71 21.77
N LEU A 3 16.71 21.03 21.64
CA LEU A 3 15.87 21.89 20.80
C LEU A 3 15.86 21.48 19.31
N ALA A 4 16.96 20.96 18.79
CA ALA A 4 17.03 20.47 17.41
C ALA A 4 16.26 19.15 17.25
N ILE A 5 16.34 18.24 18.23
CA ILE A 5 15.52 17.02 18.26
C ILE A 5 14.03 17.36 18.36
N VAL A 6 13.65 18.26 19.26
CA VAL A 6 12.26 18.72 19.40
C VAL A 6 11.79 19.37 18.09
N ALA A 7 12.62 20.21 17.46
CA ALA A 7 12.32 20.79 16.17
C ALA A 7 12.18 19.73 15.06
N ILE A 8 13.00 18.67 15.05
CA ILE A 8 12.88 17.56 14.09
C ILE A 8 11.60 16.76 14.35
N ILE A 9 11.22 16.49 15.60
CA ILE A 9 9.99 15.77 15.94
C ILE A 9 8.75 16.59 15.56
N ILE A 10 8.73 17.88 15.90
CA ILE A 10 7.66 18.81 15.50
C ILE A 10 7.60 18.90 13.97
N ASN A 11 8.75 19.06 13.30
CA ASN A 11 8.81 19.11 11.85
C ASN A 11 8.37 17.80 11.18
N ALA A 12 8.71 16.63 11.75
CA ALA A 12 8.25 15.35 11.21
C ALA A 12 6.73 15.20 11.37
N ARG A 13 6.17 15.69 12.48
CA ARG A 13 4.73 15.66 12.77
C ARG A 13 3.92 16.61 11.88
N TYR A 14 4.40 17.84 11.68
CA TYR A 14 3.65 18.89 10.97
C TYR A 14 4.16 19.18 9.54
N GLN A 15 5.23 18.50 9.12
CA GLN A 15 5.82 18.56 7.78
C GLN A 15 6.15 19.98 7.29
N TRP A 16 6.63 20.86 8.17
CA TRP A 16 6.86 22.27 7.87
C TRP A 16 8.02 22.54 6.89
N LEU A 17 9.04 21.68 6.86
CA LEU A 17 10.23 21.84 6.02
C LEU A 17 10.19 20.97 4.75
N PRO A 18 10.88 21.38 3.68
CA PRO A 18 11.10 20.53 2.51
C PRO A 18 11.77 19.21 2.89
N GLY A 19 11.28 18.09 2.34
CA GLY A 19 11.81 16.75 2.62
C GLY A 19 11.27 16.08 3.90
N SER A 20 10.42 16.73 4.68
CA SER A 20 9.82 16.16 5.89
C SER A 20 9.00 14.89 5.66
N VAL A 21 8.46 14.72 4.44
CA VAL A 21 7.74 13.51 4.02
C VAL A 21 8.64 12.26 4.07
N PHE A 22 9.95 12.43 3.87
CA PHE A 22 10.91 11.32 3.95
C PHE A 22 11.21 10.89 5.39
N LEU A 23 10.89 11.72 6.37
CA LEU A 23 11.20 11.42 7.78
C LEU A 23 10.22 10.44 8.42
N LEU A 24 9.11 10.08 7.76
CA LEU A 24 8.05 9.18 8.27
C LEU A 24 7.87 9.33 9.79
N PRO A 25 7.04 10.28 10.28
CA PRO A 25 7.05 10.76 11.67
C PRO A 25 7.13 9.67 12.74
N ASP A 26 6.48 8.54 12.52
CA ASP A 26 6.48 7.39 13.44
C ASP A 26 7.85 6.69 13.53
N ARG A 27 8.59 6.60 12.42
CA ARG A 27 9.95 6.06 12.38
C ARG A 27 10.97 7.05 12.95
N ALA A 28 10.85 8.34 12.67
CA ALA A 28 11.70 9.36 13.28
C ALA A 28 11.52 9.39 14.80
N GLY A 29 10.29 9.35 15.30
CA GLY A 29 9.99 9.30 16.74
C GLY A 29 10.59 8.08 17.45
N ALA A 30 10.62 6.91 16.78
CA ALA A 30 11.21 5.70 17.33
C ALA A 30 12.75 5.64 17.22
N MET A 31 13.34 6.18 16.15
CA MET A 31 14.78 6.10 15.91
C MET A 31 15.58 7.23 16.60
N ILE A 32 15.00 8.42 16.75
CA ILE A 32 15.68 9.56 17.38
C ILE A 32 16.14 9.25 18.82
N PRO A 33 15.35 8.59 19.70
CA PRO A 33 15.81 8.22 21.03
C PRO A 33 17.02 7.28 21.01
N ILE A 34 17.09 6.36 20.04
CA ILE A 34 18.20 5.39 19.89
C ILE A 34 19.50 6.12 19.54
N PHE A 35 19.45 7.07 18.61
CA PHE A 35 20.63 7.85 18.20
C PHE A 35 20.98 9.00 19.17
N ALA A 36 19.99 9.54 19.88
CA ALA A 36 20.21 10.62 20.83
C ALA A 36 20.70 10.11 22.20
N ALA A 37 20.42 8.87 22.58
CA ALA A 37 20.81 8.31 23.88
C ALA A 37 22.33 8.38 24.17
N PRO A 38 23.25 8.06 23.23
CA PRO A 38 24.69 8.20 23.46
C PRO A 38 25.14 9.66 23.63
N LEU A 39 24.54 10.58 22.87
CA LEU A 39 24.83 12.01 22.94
C LEU A 39 24.32 12.62 24.26
N ILE A 40 23.11 12.24 24.69
CA ILE A 40 22.56 12.63 25.98
C ILE A 40 23.41 12.04 27.12
N GLY A 41 23.80 10.76 27.02
CA GLY A 41 24.66 10.09 28.00
C GLY A 41 26.04 10.75 28.13
N SER A 42 26.66 11.16 27.01
CA SER A 42 27.96 11.84 27.03
C SER A 42 27.89 13.27 27.56
N MET A 43 26.82 14.02 27.28
CA MET A 43 26.57 15.32 27.89
C MET A 43 26.31 15.23 29.40
N PHE A 44 25.60 14.19 29.83
CA PHE A 44 25.47 13.85 31.25
C PHE A 44 26.85 13.60 31.86
N LEU A 45 27.65 12.68 31.30
CA LEU A 45 28.99 12.38 31.84
C LEU A 45 29.90 13.61 31.95
N ARG A 46 29.87 14.54 30.99
CA ARG A 46 30.69 15.77 31.00
C ARG A 46 30.24 16.78 32.06
N THR A 47 28.95 17.06 32.15
CA THR A 47 28.39 17.94 33.21
C THR A 47 28.61 17.35 34.60
N HIS A 48 28.69 16.02 34.70
CA HIS A 48 28.89 15.31 35.96
C HIS A 48 30.35 15.26 36.40
N GLY A 49 31.31 15.23 35.46
CA GLY A 49 32.73 15.44 35.77
C GLY A 49 32.99 16.77 36.48
N ALA A 50 32.21 17.80 36.14
CA ALA A 50 32.27 19.11 36.80
C ALA A 50 31.59 19.13 38.18
N LEU A 51 30.55 18.33 38.41
CA LEU A 51 29.81 18.25 39.68
C LEU A 51 30.38 17.24 40.70
N ALA A 52 31.27 16.35 40.26
CA ALA A 52 31.88 15.30 41.09
C ALA A 52 32.76 15.83 42.25
N GLY A 53 33.03 17.14 42.31
CA GLY A 53 33.68 17.80 43.44
C GLY A 53 32.78 18.01 44.67
N ILE A 54 31.45 17.93 44.52
CA ILE A 54 30.48 18.35 45.55
C ILE A 54 29.75 17.16 46.21
N ILE A 55 29.63 16.02 45.50
CA ILE A 55 28.88 14.85 45.96
C ILE A 55 29.77 13.61 45.89
N SER A 56 29.71 12.74 46.91
CA SER A 56 30.49 11.49 46.90
C SER A 56 30.25 10.69 45.60
N ARG A 57 31.34 10.26 44.96
CA ARG A 57 31.32 9.55 43.66
C ARG A 57 30.39 8.33 43.67
N ARG A 58 30.16 7.70 44.83
CA ARG A 58 29.25 6.55 45.01
C ARG A 58 27.77 6.94 44.94
N ARG A 59 27.33 7.97 45.67
CA ARG A 59 25.94 8.46 45.60
C ARG A 59 25.62 9.02 44.22
N LEU A 60 26.57 9.71 43.60
CA LEU A 60 26.39 10.26 42.25
C LEU A 60 26.22 9.14 41.20
N ARG A 61 27.05 8.09 41.24
CA ARG A 61 26.88 6.92 40.34
C ARG A 61 25.52 6.24 40.51
N GLN A 62 25.04 6.10 41.75
CA GLN A 62 23.72 5.52 42.03
C GLN A 62 22.58 6.40 41.50
N LEU A 63 22.65 7.71 41.70
CA LEU A 63 21.65 8.65 41.18
C LEU A 63 21.63 8.68 39.65
N VAL A 64 22.79 8.69 38.99
CA VAL A 64 22.88 8.67 37.52
C VAL A 64 22.42 7.34 36.95
N GLY A 65 22.85 6.22 37.53
CA GLY A 65 22.40 4.90 37.12
C GLY A 65 20.88 4.76 37.28
N GLY A 66 20.35 5.17 38.44
CA GLY A 66 18.92 5.16 38.71
C GLY A 66 18.11 6.05 37.78
N SER A 67 18.55 7.29 37.54
CA SER A 67 17.87 8.23 36.64
C SER A 67 17.95 7.81 35.17
N SER A 68 19.05 7.20 34.73
CA SER A 68 19.18 6.65 33.38
C SER A 68 18.24 5.47 33.17
N VAL A 69 18.17 4.53 34.13
CA VAL A 69 17.23 3.41 34.09
C VAL A 69 15.79 3.90 34.11
N ALA A 70 15.47 4.88 34.98
CA ALA A 70 14.15 5.48 35.03
C ALA A 70 13.77 6.16 33.71
N LEU A 71 14.69 6.90 33.08
CA LEU A 71 14.46 7.53 31.79
C LEU A 71 14.22 6.49 30.69
N VAL A 72 15.02 5.41 30.63
CA VAL A 72 14.81 4.32 29.68
C VAL A 72 13.45 3.64 29.90
N CYS A 73 13.07 3.38 31.15
CA CYS A 73 11.77 2.79 31.47
C CYS A 73 10.61 3.72 31.09
N LEU A 74 10.73 5.03 31.34
CA LEU A 74 9.73 6.02 30.95
C LEU A 74 9.61 6.13 29.42
N CYS A 75 10.74 6.13 28.70
CA CYS A 75 10.76 6.10 27.24
C CYS A 75 10.10 4.82 26.72
N ALA A 76 10.45 3.64 27.26
CA ALA A 76 9.86 2.36 26.86
C ALA A 76 8.35 2.30 27.15
N ALA A 77 7.91 2.77 28.33
CA ALA A 77 6.50 2.85 28.69
C ALA A 77 5.74 3.84 27.81
N GLY A 78 6.32 5.00 27.51
CA GLY A 78 5.77 5.99 26.58
C GLY A 78 5.66 5.42 25.16
N SER A 79 6.72 4.77 24.66
CA SER A 79 6.71 4.11 23.36
C SER A 79 5.69 2.97 23.29
N TYR A 80 5.57 2.17 24.35
CA TYR A 80 4.56 1.12 24.42
C TYR A 80 3.14 1.69 24.39
N GLY A 81 2.87 2.71 25.22
CA GLY A 81 1.54 3.34 25.31
C GLY A 81 1.14 4.08 24.02
N TYR A 82 2.10 4.71 23.35
CA TYR A 82 1.84 5.53 22.16
C TYR A 82 1.89 4.77 20.84
N TYR A 83 2.87 3.87 20.66
CA TYR A 83 3.06 3.17 19.38
C TYR A 83 2.54 1.73 19.41
N ILE A 84 2.86 0.98 20.46
CA ILE A 84 2.59 -0.46 20.47
C ILE A 84 1.13 -0.74 20.80
N ARG A 85 0.60 -0.14 21.88
CA ARG A 85 -0.76 -0.43 22.34
C ARG A 85 -1.84 -0.04 21.32
N PRO A 86 -1.81 1.14 20.67
CA PRO A 86 -2.77 1.46 19.61
C PRO A 86 -2.56 0.56 18.39
N GLY A 87 -1.31 0.33 17.99
CA GLY A 87 -0.99 -0.56 16.86
C GLY A 87 -1.46 -2.00 17.05
N LEU A 88 -1.49 -2.50 18.30
CA LEU A 88 -2.06 -3.82 18.61
C LEU A 88 -3.59 -3.84 18.50
N ALA A 89 -4.27 -2.75 18.86
CA ALA A 89 -5.72 -2.64 18.69
C ALA A 89 -6.10 -2.54 17.21
N GLU A 90 -5.26 -1.87 16.41
CA GLU A 90 -5.42 -1.70 14.97
C GLU A 90 -4.74 -2.82 14.15
N ALA A 91 -4.26 -3.89 14.79
CA ALA A 91 -3.63 -4.98 14.07
C ALA A 91 -4.67 -5.71 13.19
N PRO A 92 -4.38 -5.93 11.88
CA PRO A 92 -5.29 -6.64 10.99
C PRO A 92 -5.34 -8.15 11.29
N VAL A 93 -4.31 -8.68 11.95
CA VAL A 93 -4.18 -10.10 12.28
C VAL A 93 -4.87 -10.41 13.60
N THR A 94 -5.88 -11.27 13.56
CA THR A 94 -6.59 -11.79 14.73
C THR A 94 -6.22 -13.25 15.01
N ARG A 95 -6.77 -13.82 16.09
CA ARG A 95 -6.61 -15.26 16.38
C ARG A 95 -7.25 -16.15 15.32
N ASP A 96 -8.33 -15.68 14.69
CA ASP A 96 -9.01 -16.42 13.62
C ASP A 96 -8.17 -16.47 12.34
N ASP A 97 -7.47 -15.38 12.03
CA ASP A 97 -6.52 -15.34 10.91
C ASP A 97 -5.34 -16.29 11.15
N LEU A 98 -4.82 -16.37 12.38
CA LEU A 98 -3.74 -17.32 12.70
C LEU A 98 -4.16 -18.78 12.49
N ARG A 99 -5.38 -19.14 12.87
CA ARG A 99 -5.95 -20.47 12.59
C ARG A 99 -6.11 -20.70 11.08
N ALA A 100 -6.53 -19.68 10.35
CA ALA A 100 -6.62 -19.75 8.90
C ALA A 100 -5.25 -19.96 8.25
N PHE A 101 -4.20 -19.28 8.72
CA PHE A 101 -2.83 -19.44 8.23
C PHE A 101 -2.30 -20.84 8.52
N GLU A 102 -2.55 -21.36 9.72
CA GLU A 102 -2.21 -22.74 10.07
C GLU A 102 -2.94 -23.74 9.15
N TRP A 103 -4.23 -23.52 8.90
CA TRP A 103 -4.99 -24.34 7.96
C TRP A 103 -4.40 -24.26 6.55
N ILE A 104 -4.13 -23.07 6.02
CA ILE A 104 -3.52 -22.84 4.70
C ILE A 104 -2.20 -23.60 4.58
N LYS A 105 -1.35 -23.51 5.62
CA LYS A 105 -0.03 -24.13 5.63
C LYS A 105 -0.10 -25.65 5.47
N HIS A 106 -1.13 -26.30 6.01
CA HIS A 106 -1.28 -27.76 5.98
C HIS A 106 -2.17 -28.28 4.84
N ASN A 107 -3.09 -27.46 4.33
CA ASN A 107 -4.15 -27.93 3.42
C ASN A 107 -4.09 -27.35 2.00
N THR A 108 -3.14 -26.46 1.71
CA THR A 108 -2.94 -25.93 0.35
C THR A 108 -1.62 -26.44 -0.23
N PRO A 109 -1.49 -26.61 -1.56
CA PRO A 109 -0.21 -26.91 -2.18
C PRO A 109 0.86 -25.85 -1.85
N PRO A 110 2.16 -26.21 -1.75
CA PRO A 110 3.22 -25.24 -1.49
C PRO A 110 3.31 -24.09 -2.50
N HIS A 111 2.91 -24.35 -3.75
CA HIS A 111 2.89 -23.38 -4.85
C HIS A 111 1.52 -22.69 -5.01
N ALA A 112 0.62 -22.83 -4.04
CA ALA A 112 -0.70 -22.21 -4.13
C ALA A 112 -0.58 -20.68 -4.16
N HIS A 113 -1.34 -20.08 -5.08
CA HIS A 113 -1.56 -18.64 -5.14
C HIS A 113 -2.94 -18.30 -4.56
N ILE A 114 -2.97 -17.37 -3.61
CA ILE A 114 -4.17 -17.01 -2.84
C ILE A 114 -4.52 -15.55 -3.11
N ALA A 115 -5.72 -15.30 -3.64
CA ALA A 115 -6.23 -13.95 -3.75
C ALA A 115 -6.56 -13.40 -2.35
N ASN A 116 -6.10 -12.21 -2.03
CA ASN A 116 -6.24 -11.59 -0.71
C ASN A 116 -6.65 -10.12 -0.81
N ASN A 117 -7.14 -9.56 0.29
CA ASN A 117 -7.21 -8.10 0.46
C ASN A 117 -5.91 -7.57 1.03
N TYR A 118 -5.59 -6.33 0.67
CA TYR A 118 -4.45 -5.64 1.26
C TYR A 118 -4.77 -5.02 2.63
N SER A 119 -6.06 -4.82 2.92
CA SER A 119 -6.58 -4.20 4.13
C SER A 119 -6.80 -5.15 5.28
N ASP A 120 -6.65 -6.46 5.07
CA ASP A 120 -6.82 -7.47 6.10
C ASP A 120 -5.52 -8.26 6.36
N ALA A 121 -5.63 -9.32 7.16
CA ALA A 121 -4.50 -10.17 7.53
C ALA A 121 -3.82 -10.86 6.33
N GLY A 122 -4.45 -10.90 5.15
CA GLY A 122 -4.01 -11.65 3.99
C GLY A 122 -2.62 -11.29 3.48
N ILE A 123 -2.15 -10.06 3.73
CA ILE A 123 -0.79 -9.62 3.37
C ILE A 123 0.31 -10.43 4.09
N TRP A 124 -0.03 -11.08 5.20
CA TRP A 124 0.90 -11.84 6.04
C TRP A 124 0.96 -13.34 5.68
N ILE A 125 0.07 -13.83 4.82
CA ILE A 125 0.05 -15.24 4.40
C ILE A 125 1.41 -15.72 3.89
N PRO A 126 2.16 -14.97 3.04
CA PRO A 126 3.45 -15.46 2.55
C PRO A 126 4.46 -15.70 3.67
N MET A 127 4.53 -14.80 4.65
CA MET A 127 5.45 -14.93 5.78
C MET A 127 5.06 -16.09 6.70
N MET A 128 3.76 -16.31 6.91
CA MET A 128 3.26 -17.32 7.85
C MET A 128 3.19 -18.72 7.26
N THR A 129 3.00 -18.82 5.94
CA THR A 129 2.66 -20.09 5.27
C THR A 129 3.58 -20.45 4.11
N GLY A 130 4.35 -19.49 3.56
CA GLY A 130 5.14 -19.68 2.35
C GLY A 130 4.33 -19.69 1.03
N ARG A 131 3.03 -19.39 1.06
CA ARG A 131 2.18 -19.30 -0.15
C ARG A 131 2.19 -17.89 -0.73
N THR A 132 2.10 -17.77 -2.05
CA THR A 132 2.05 -16.46 -2.70
C THR A 132 0.66 -15.87 -2.63
N VAL A 133 0.56 -14.53 -2.64
CA VAL A 133 -0.71 -13.82 -2.61
C VAL A 133 -0.82 -12.77 -3.70
N SER A 134 -2.05 -12.41 -4.09
CA SER A 134 -2.29 -11.45 -5.18
C SER A 134 -1.87 -10.02 -4.86
N VAL A 135 -1.93 -9.62 -3.58
CA VAL A 135 -1.61 -8.27 -3.11
C VAL A 135 -0.67 -8.36 -1.91
N PRO A 136 0.63 -8.64 -2.12
CA PRO A 136 1.58 -8.76 -1.04
C PRO A 136 2.00 -7.38 -0.50
N HIS A 137 2.55 -7.39 0.72
CA HIS A 137 3.30 -6.23 1.23
C HIS A 137 4.76 -6.33 0.75
N VAL A 138 5.11 -5.56 -0.29
CA VAL A 138 6.48 -5.54 -0.86
C VAL A 138 7.08 -4.14 -0.80
N ASN A 139 8.39 -4.06 -1.04
CA ASN A 139 9.08 -2.77 -1.15
C ASN A 139 8.42 -1.91 -2.24
N ILE A 140 8.19 -0.64 -1.94
CA ILE A 140 7.55 0.32 -2.85
C ILE A 140 8.25 0.41 -4.22
N ILE A 141 9.57 0.21 -4.26
CA ILE A 141 10.36 0.24 -5.50
C ILE A 141 9.96 -0.90 -6.44
N ASN A 142 9.68 -2.08 -5.89
CA ASN A 142 9.33 -3.28 -6.67
C ASN A 142 7.82 -3.48 -6.77
N TRP A 143 7.04 -2.55 -6.24
CA TRP A 143 5.61 -2.71 -6.02
C TRP A 143 4.84 -2.95 -7.32
N SER A 144 5.09 -2.13 -8.33
CA SER A 144 4.40 -2.25 -9.62
C SER A 144 4.75 -3.58 -10.28
N GLU A 145 6.05 -3.87 -10.49
CA GLU A 145 6.49 -5.12 -11.15
C GLU A 145 6.02 -6.38 -10.42
N THR A 146 6.13 -6.41 -9.09
CA THR A 146 5.72 -7.56 -8.30
C THR A 146 4.21 -7.77 -8.37
N LYS A 147 3.41 -6.69 -8.31
CA LYS A 147 1.95 -6.79 -8.50
C LYS A 147 1.59 -7.27 -9.89
N LEU A 148 2.30 -6.84 -10.94
CA LEU A 148 2.07 -7.31 -12.31
C LEU A 148 2.23 -8.83 -12.41
N GLN A 149 3.35 -9.34 -11.90
CA GLN A 149 3.67 -10.77 -11.97
C GLN A 149 2.66 -11.60 -11.17
N LEU A 150 2.30 -11.15 -9.97
CA LEU A 150 1.39 -11.88 -9.09
C LEU A 150 -0.07 -11.82 -9.55
N ALA A 151 -0.52 -10.70 -10.12
CA ALA A 151 -1.88 -10.60 -10.67
C ALA A 151 -2.11 -11.54 -11.86
N ALA A 152 -1.05 -11.91 -12.59
CA ALA A 152 -1.12 -12.87 -13.69
C ALA A 152 -1.13 -14.34 -13.21
N MET A 153 -0.86 -14.61 -11.92
CA MET A 153 -0.86 -15.96 -11.39
C MET A 153 -2.31 -16.44 -11.14
N PRO A 154 -2.65 -17.68 -11.54
CA PRO A 154 -3.99 -18.21 -11.33
C PRO A 154 -4.23 -18.49 -9.84
N ALA A 155 -4.97 -17.60 -9.17
CA ALA A 155 -5.42 -17.85 -7.81
C ALA A 155 -6.43 -18.99 -7.77
N ARG A 156 -6.21 -19.97 -6.87
CA ARG A 156 -7.15 -21.09 -6.61
C ARG A 156 -7.89 -20.95 -5.30
N TYR A 157 -7.54 -19.94 -4.53
CA TYR A 157 -8.17 -19.64 -3.24
C TYR A 157 -8.42 -18.14 -3.13
N ILE A 158 -9.46 -17.76 -2.41
CA ILE A 158 -9.70 -16.39 -1.96
C ILE A 158 -9.69 -16.40 -0.43
N TYR A 159 -8.82 -15.59 0.15
CA TYR A 159 -8.75 -15.35 1.58
C TYR A 159 -9.41 -14.02 1.93
N ILE A 160 -10.23 -14.03 2.97
CA ILE A 160 -10.83 -12.85 3.59
C ILE A 160 -10.46 -12.91 5.07
N GLY A 161 -9.74 -11.91 5.54
CA GLY A 161 -9.34 -11.82 6.94
C GLY A 161 -10.49 -11.43 7.86
N ALA A 162 -10.38 -11.75 9.14
CA ALA A 162 -11.42 -11.47 10.13
C ALA A 162 -11.62 -9.97 10.39
N ARG A 163 -10.62 -9.15 10.04
CA ARG A 163 -10.64 -7.70 10.27
C ARG A 163 -9.99 -6.95 9.13
N SER A 164 -10.69 -5.93 8.63
CA SER A 164 -10.15 -4.94 7.71
C SER A 164 -9.78 -3.66 8.49
N VAL A 165 -8.57 -3.14 8.27
CA VAL A 165 -8.04 -1.97 9.02
C VAL A 165 -8.13 -0.66 8.23
N TYR A 166 -8.48 -0.72 6.95
CA TYR A 166 -8.82 0.44 6.13
C TYR A 166 -9.70 -0.02 4.96
N SER A 167 -10.68 0.81 4.58
CA SER A 167 -11.56 0.48 3.47
C SER A 167 -10.86 0.76 2.13
N LEU A 168 -10.73 -0.27 1.31
CA LEU A 168 -10.36 -0.13 -0.10
C LEU A 168 -11.61 -0.21 -0.99
N PRO A 169 -11.62 0.47 -2.15
CA PRO A 169 -12.78 0.45 -3.04
C PRO A 169 -13.10 -0.95 -3.60
N PHE A 170 -12.13 -1.87 -3.57
CA PHE A 170 -12.25 -3.23 -4.08
C PHE A 170 -11.67 -4.21 -3.07
N GLU A 171 -12.55 -4.84 -2.32
CA GLU A 171 -12.24 -5.91 -1.39
C GLU A 171 -13.07 -7.15 -1.73
N TRP A 172 -12.49 -8.31 -1.43
CA TRP A 172 -13.19 -9.57 -1.30
C TRP A 172 -13.99 -9.52 0.00
N THR A 173 -15.30 -9.60 -0.13
CA THR A 173 -16.22 -9.83 0.98
C THR A 173 -16.88 -11.20 0.79
N PRO A 174 -17.37 -11.84 1.87
CA PRO A 174 -18.07 -13.12 1.77
C PRO A 174 -19.19 -13.06 0.73
N GLU A 175 -19.99 -12.00 0.74
CA GLU A 175 -21.13 -11.80 -0.16
C GLU A 175 -20.66 -11.71 -1.62
N ARG A 176 -19.57 -10.98 -1.88
CA ARG A 176 -19.01 -10.88 -3.23
C ARG A 176 -18.50 -12.23 -3.71
N VAL A 177 -17.78 -12.97 -2.87
CA VAL A 177 -17.24 -14.29 -3.24
C VAL A 177 -18.36 -15.31 -3.48
N GLU A 178 -19.37 -15.33 -2.63
CA GLU A 178 -20.53 -16.24 -2.75
C GLU A 178 -21.45 -15.90 -3.94
N SER A 179 -21.40 -14.66 -4.42
CA SER A 179 -22.09 -14.25 -5.65
C SER A 179 -21.42 -14.75 -6.94
N LEU A 180 -20.15 -15.18 -6.88
CA LEU A 180 -19.43 -15.66 -8.06
C LEU A 180 -20.03 -16.97 -8.61
N ARG A 181 -19.84 -17.19 -9.91
CA ARG A 181 -20.24 -18.39 -10.66
C ARG A 181 -19.07 -18.97 -11.47
N PRO A 182 -18.74 -20.25 -11.31
CA PRO A 182 -19.30 -21.16 -10.31
C PRO A 182 -19.02 -20.68 -8.88
N THR A 183 -19.94 -21.02 -7.97
CA THR A 183 -19.85 -20.59 -6.56
C THR A 183 -18.62 -21.20 -5.91
N PRO A 184 -17.69 -20.39 -5.38
CA PRO A 184 -16.52 -20.87 -4.67
C PRO A 184 -16.93 -21.71 -3.46
N LYS A 185 -16.22 -22.82 -3.23
CA LYS A 185 -16.46 -23.70 -2.09
C LYS A 185 -15.81 -23.12 -0.85
N LEU A 186 -16.56 -22.89 0.23
CA LEU A 186 -15.97 -22.53 1.51
C LEU A 186 -15.10 -23.70 2.02
N ALA A 187 -13.79 -23.46 2.14
CA ALA A 187 -12.80 -24.45 2.53
C ALA A 187 -12.42 -24.36 4.02
N PHE A 188 -12.47 -23.15 4.59
CA PHE A 188 -12.20 -22.90 5.99
C PHE A 188 -12.99 -21.70 6.51
N SER A 189 -13.41 -21.76 7.78
CA SER A 189 -13.95 -20.63 8.53
C SER A 189 -13.52 -20.69 10.00
N SER A 190 -13.21 -19.53 10.57
CA SER A 190 -13.05 -19.30 12.01
C SER A 190 -13.43 -17.86 12.30
N GLY A 191 -14.36 -17.60 13.22
CA GLY A 191 -14.86 -16.24 13.48
C GLY A 191 -15.35 -15.58 12.19
N ASP A 192 -14.70 -14.49 11.78
CA ASP A 192 -14.97 -13.78 10.52
C ASP A 192 -13.96 -14.10 9.40
N ALA A 193 -12.87 -14.80 9.70
CA ALA A 193 -11.91 -15.22 8.68
C ALA A 193 -12.51 -16.33 7.80
N ARG A 194 -12.34 -16.22 6.49
CA ARG A 194 -12.86 -17.18 5.49
C ARG A 194 -11.79 -17.50 4.46
N LEU A 195 -11.77 -18.76 4.03
CA LEU A 195 -11.03 -19.18 2.85
C LEU A 195 -11.96 -19.93 1.91
N TYR A 196 -12.06 -19.46 0.68
CA TYR A 196 -12.82 -20.10 -0.38
C TYR A 196 -11.87 -20.76 -1.38
N GLN A 197 -12.24 -21.94 -1.86
CA GLN A 197 -11.56 -22.65 -2.93
C GLN A 197 -12.31 -22.45 -4.25
N LEU A 198 -11.57 -22.14 -5.30
CA LEU A 198 -12.09 -21.84 -6.63
C LEU A 198 -11.95 -23.07 -7.55
N GLN A 199 -13.03 -23.40 -8.25
CA GLN A 199 -13.06 -24.41 -9.31
C GLN A 199 -13.98 -23.91 -10.43
N PRO A 200 -13.46 -23.31 -11.53
CA PRO A 200 -12.06 -23.20 -11.98
C PRO A 200 -11.26 -22.08 -11.26
N PRO A 201 -9.96 -21.87 -11.56
CA PRO A 201 -9.17 -20.74 -11.02
C PRO A 201 -9.80 -19.36 -11.24
N LEU A 202 -9.40 -18.38 -10.42
CA LEU A 202 -10.02 -17.06 -10.35
C LEU A 202 -10.13 -16.33 -11.69
N ALA A 203 -9.10 -16.41 -12.53
CA ALA A 203 -9.09 -15.78 -13.84
C ALA A 203 -10.28 -16.26 -14.70
N ASP A 204 -10.57 -17.57 -14.63
CA ASP A 204 -11.66 -18.20 -15.37
C ASP A 204 -13.02 -17.88 -14.73
N VAL A 205 -13.10 -17.81 -13.40
CA VAL A 205 -14.30 -17.39 -12.67
C VAL A 205 -14.67 -15.95 -12.99
N ILE A 206 -13.69 -15.04 -13.02
CA ILE A 206 -13.93 -13.63 -13.41
C ILE A 206 -14.42 -13.55 -14.86
N SER A 207 -13.82 -14.32 -15.77
CA SER A 207 -14.25 -14.40 -17.16
C SER A 207 -15.70 -14.91 -17.30
N ALA A 208 -16.12 -15.88 -16.49
CA ALA A 208 -17.46 -16.48 -16.55
C ALA A 208 -18.56 -15.60 -15.93
N ASN A 209 -18.25 -14.80 -14.91
CA ASN A 209 -19.22 -13.91 -14.25
C ASN A 209 -19.45 -12.58 -14.96
N PHE A 210 -18.68 -12.31 -16.01
CA PHE A 210 -18.66 -11.01 -16.67
C PHE A 210 -20.01 -10.59 -17.23
N HIS A 211 -20.77 -11.52 -17.83
CA HIS A 211 -22.08 -11.21 -18.42
C HIS A 211 -23.10 -10.64 -17.42
N LYS A 212 -23.10 -11.10 -16.16
CA LYS A 212 -24.01 -10.60 -15.11
C LYS A 212 -23.57 -9.29 -14.45
N LEU A 213 -22.29 -8.96 -14.49
CA LEU A 213 -21.77 -7.66 -14.03
C LEU A 213 -22.03 -6.55 -15.06
N VAL A 214 -22.27 -6.91 -16.33
CA VAL A 214 -22.42 -5.99 -17.47
C VAL A 214 -23.88 -5.70 -17.84
N GLU A 215 -24.83 -6.58 -17.55
CA GLU A 215 -26.27 -6.37 -17.86
C GLU A 215 -26.90 -5.11 -17.20
N GLY A 216 -26.19 -4.43 -16.29
CA GLY A 216 -26.63 -3.17 -15.71
C GLY A 216 -26.17 -1.88 -16.40
N LYS A 217 -25.22 -1.92 -17.37
CA LYS A 217 -24.70 -0.71 -18.02
C LYS A 217 -24.35 -1.00 -19.48
N GLY A 218 -25.14 -0.42 -20.39
CA GLY A 218 -25.10 -0.63 -21.83
C GLY A 218 -23.73 -0.54 -22.50
N GLU A 219 -23.67 -1.25 -23.62
CA GLU A 219 -22.58 -1.47 -24.58
C GLU A 219 -21.53 -0.36 -24.69
N ILE A 220 -20.27 -0.69 -24.34
CA ILE A 220 -19.08 -0.16 -25.02
C ILE A 220 -18.05 -1.30 -25.09
N ALA A 221 -18.27 -2.30 -25.94
CA ALA A 221 -17.28 -3.37 -26.10
C ALA A 221 -15.99 -2.83 -26.74
N GLY A 222 -14.88 -2.87 -26.01
CA GLY A 222 -13.52 -2.90 -26.58
C GLY A 222 -12.79 -1.57 -26.85
N ALA A 223 -13.30 -0.40 -26.46
CA ALA A 223 -12.61 0.88 -26.64
C ALA A 223 -12.32 1.59 -25.30
N ILE A 224 -11.07 2.05 -25.11
CA ILE A 224 -10.71 2.90 -23.96
C ILE A 224 -11.09 4.35 -24.28
N GLY A 225 -12.22 4.82 -23.75
CA GLY A 225 -12.64 6.21 -23.88
C GLY A 225 -11.97 7.10 -22.83
N LEU A 226 -11.22 8.10 -23.29
CA LEU A 226 -10.63 9.13 -22.42
C LEU A 226 -11.67 10.23 -22.18
N VAL A 227 -12.01 10.51 -20.91
CA VAL A 227 -13.01 11.54 -20.55
C VAL A 227 -12.32 12.84 -20.19
N SER A 228 -11.35 12.80 -19.28
CA SER A 228 -10.62 13.98 -18.81
C SER A 228 -9.18 13.59 -18.45
N PRO A 229 -8.17 14.45 -18.67
CA PRO A 229 -8.25 15.73 -19.37
C PRO A 229 -8.65 15.58 -20.85
N THR A 230 -9.42 16.51 -21.40
CA THR A 230 -9.66 16.54 -22.85
C THR A 230 -8.37 16.89 -23.58
N ASN A 231 -8.29 16.55 -24.87
CA ASN A 231 -7.12 16.91 -25.66
C ASN A 231 -6.95 18.45 -25.69
N CYS A 232 -5.71 18.92 -25.60
CA CYS A 232 -5.35 20.35 -25.51
C CYS A 232 -5.87 21.09 -24.25
N ALA A 233 -6.32 20.39 -23.22
CA ALA A 233 -6.84 21.04 -22.01
C ALA A 233 -5.76 21.77 -21.22
N VAL A 234 -6.12 22.88 -20.57
CA VAL A 234 -5.31 23.53 -19.53
C VAL A 234 -5.98 23.26 -18.19
N ILE A 235 -5.32 22.52 -17.30
CA ILE A 235 -5.90 22.03 -16.05
C ILE A 235 -5.12 22.52 -14.84
N THR A 236 -5.82 22.97 -13.79
CA THR A 236 -5.22 23.43 -12.52
C THR A 236 -5.11 22.31 -11.50
N LYS A 237 -6.01 21.32 -11.58
CA LYS A 237 -6.01 20.09 -10.77
C LYS A 237 -5.92 18.91 -11.73
N PRO A 238 -4.76 18.25 -11.82
CA PRO A 238 -4.61 17.15 -12.75
C PRO A 238 -5.35 15.95 -12.18
N HIS A 239 -6.40 15.53 -12.89
CA HIS A 239 -7.26 14.41 -12.54
C HIS A 239 -7.64 13.69 -13.84
N ILE A 240 -7.46 12.38 -13.87
CA ILE A 240 -7.76 11.57 -15.04
C ILE A 240 -9.11 10.91 -14.84
N MET A 241 -9.97 11.01 -15.85
CA MET A 241 -11.22 10.27 -15.92
C MET A 241 -11.28 9.42 -17.18
N LEU A 242 -11.71 8.18 -17.01
CA LEU A 242 -11.83 7.17 -18.06
C LEU A 242 -13.27 6.69 -18.17
N ARG A 243 -13.81 6.69 -19.39
CA ARG A 243 -15.02 5.95 -19.74
C ARG A 243 -14.56 4.78 -20.58
N TRP A 244 -14.34 3.67 -19.93
CA TRP A 244 -13.72 2.52 -20.56
C TRP A 244 -14.43 1.24 -20.16
N ASP A 245 -14.33 0.26 -21.05
CA ASP A 245 -14.67 -1.13 -20.75
C ASP A 245 -13.34 -1.90 -20.62
N PRO A 246 -12.96 -2.33 -19.42
CA PRO A 246 -11.74 -3.11 -19.23
C PRO A 246 -11.86 -4.56 -19.73
N SER A 247 -12.96 -4.95 -20.42
CA SER A 247 -13.17 -6.30 -20.94
C SER A 247 -11.94 -6.87 -21.65
N GLY A 248 -11.55 -8.07 -21.23
CA GLY A 248 -10.39 -8.79 -21.78
C GLY A 248 -9.02 -8.27 -21.33
N CYS A 249 -8.94 -7.18 -20.55
CA CYS A 249 -7.70 -6.72 -19.94
C CYS A 249 -7.60 -7.22 -18.49
N TYR A 250 -6.44 -7.73 -18.07
CA TYR A 250 -6.18 -8.08 -16.67
C TYR A 250 -5.54 -6.92 -15.90
N LEU A 251 -4.96 -5.97 -16.64
CA LEU A 251 -4.29 -4.81 -16.09
C LEU A 251 -4.41 -3.63 -17.04
N PHE A 252 -4.19 -2.43 -16.54
CA PHE A 252 -3.87 -1.30 -17.40
C PHE A 252 -2.88 -0.35 -16.74
N ASN A 253 -2.27 0.47 -17.58
CA ASN A 253 -1.29 1.48 -17.23
C ASN A 253 -1.74 2.84 -17.73
N ILE A 254 -1.74 3.84 -16.86
CA ILE A 254 -1.78 5.24 -17.27
C ILE A 254 -0.34 5.67 -17.49
N GLN A 255 -0.01 6.08 -18.71
CA GLN A 255 1.30 6.62 -19.04
C GLN A 255 1.22 8.13 -19.18
N LEU A 256 2.19 8.82 -18.61
CA LEU A 256 2.38 10.26 -18.73
C LEU A 256 3.78 10.50 -19.31
N SER A 257 3.92 11.44 -20.23
CA SER A 257 5.17 11.71 -20.94
C SER A 257 5.29 13.18 -21.33
N LEU A 258 6.52 13.67 -21.49
CA LEU A 258 6.79 15.00 -22.05
C LEU A 258 6.90 14.97 -23.59
N CYS A 259 6.87 13.78 -24.18
CA CYS A 259 6.97 13.55 -25.62
C CYS A 259 5.82 12.66 -26.10
N SER A 260 5.26 12.95 -27.27
CA SER A 260 4.12 12.21 -27.85
C SER A 260 4.43 10.74 -28.17
N ASN A 261 5.70 10.40 -28.34
CA ASN A 261 6.16 9.03 -28.60
C ASN A 261 6.45 8.22 -27.32
N PHE A 262 6.32 8.83 -26.14
CA PHE A 262 6.57 8.20 -24.84
C PHE A 262 8.02 7.73 -24.59
N ASP A 263 9.01 8.26 -25.31
CA ASP A 263 10.44 7.97 -25.07
C ASP A 263 10.99 8.62 -23.78
N ASN A 264 10.27 9.61 -23.26
CA ASN A 264 10.59 10.29 -22.00
C ASN A 264 9.38 10.21 -21.05
N PRO A 265 9.06 9.00 -20.53
CA PRO A 265 7.94 8.83 -19.63
C PRO A 265 8.24 9.54 -18.31
N LEU A 266 7.25 10.25 -17.77
CA LEU A 266 7.31 10.67 -16.38
C LEU A 266 7.40 9.40 -15.50
N PRO A 267 8.04 9.45 -14.31
CA PRO A 267 8.36 8.29 -13.46
C PRO A 267 7.16 7.46 -12.95
N VAL A 268 5.97 7.72 -13.46
CA VAL A 268 4.71 7.30 -12.86
C VAL A 268 4.15 6.15 -13.67
N TYR A 269 4.54 4.96 -13.25
CA TYR A 269 3.98 3.71 -13.73
C TYR A 269 2.90 3.25 -12.77
N ASN A 270 1.68 3.78 -12.95
CA ASN A 270 0.54 3.32 -12.19
C ASN A 270 -0.11 2.14 -12.91
N SER A 271 0.28 0.93 -12.50
CA SER A 271 -0.38 -0.32 -12.88
C SER A 271 -1.50 -0.62 -11.91
N TYR A 272 -2.71 -0.76 -12.42
CA TYR A 272 -3.85 -1.18 -11.59
C TYR A 272 -4.46 -2.46 -12.17
N PRO A 273 -4.79 -3.46 -11.33
CA PRO A 273 -5.55 -4.62 -11.77
C PRO A 273 -6.88 -4.16 -12.38
N ALA A 274 -7.24 -4.70 -13.55
CA ALA A 274 -8.51 -4.37 -14.22
C ALA A 274 -9.74 -4.72 -13.35
N VAL A 275 -9.59 -5.73 -12.48
CA VAL A 275 -10.60 -6.16 -11.49
C VAL A 275 -10.90 -5.07 -10.44
N GLN A 276 -9.99 -4.12 -10.24
CA GLN A 276 -10.15 -3.03 -9.27
C GLN A 276 -10.87 -1.80 -9.85
N LEU A 277 -11.58 -1.86 -10.98
CA LEU A 277 -12.18 -0.65 -11.56
C LEU A 277 -13.52 -0.83 -12.25
N GLY A 278 -14.55 -0.62 -11.44
CA GLY A 278 -15.64 0.27 -11.85
C GLY A 278 -15.30 1.76 -11.70
N ALA A 279 -14.09 2.15 -11.24
CA ALA A 279 -13.74 3.55 -11.00
C ALA A 279 -13.12 4.21 -12.24
N SER A 280 -13.87 5.16 -12.78
CA SER A 280 -13.55 5.99 -13.95
C SER A 280 -12.66 7.19 -13.62
N SER A 281 -11.94 7.21 -12.49
CA SER A 281 -11.35 8.44 -11.93
C SER A 281 -10.06 8.15 -11.16
N PHE A 282 -9.02 8.96 -11.42
CA PHE A 282 -7.69 8.84 -10.82
C PHE A 282 -7.16 10.23 -10.48
N ASP A 283 -6.84 10.44 -9.21
CA ASP A 283 -6.18 11.67 -8.77
C ASP A 283 -4.68 11.58 -9.04
N ILE A 284 -4.19 12.46 -9.91
CA ILE A 284 -2.76 12.60 -10.25
C ILE A 284 -2.19 13.91 -9.71
N THR A 285 -2.91 14.60 -8.81
CA THR A 285 -2.45 15.81 -8.11
C THR A 285 -1.10 15.65 -7.42
N PRO A 286 -0.75 14.52 -6.78
CA PRO A 286 0.58 14.33 -6.20
C PRO A 286 1.72 14.49 -7.22
N LEU A 287 1.44 14.27 -8.50
CA LEU A 287 2.41 14.35 -9.60
C LEU A 287 2.57 15.77 -10.16
N ARG A 288 1.72 16.73 -9.76
CA ARG A 288 1.74 18.10 -10.29
C ARG A 288 3.12 18.76 -10.19
N ARG A 289 3.94 18.37 -9.22
CA ARG A 289 5.31 18.90 -9.02
C ARG A 289 6.32 18.39 -10.06
N LEU A 290 6.07 17.23 -10.66
CA LEU A 290 6.91 16.63 -11.71
C LEU A 290 6.49 17.06 -13.12
N MET A 291 5.38 17.79 -13.22
CA MET A 291 4.76 18.21 -14.46
C MET A 291 5.16 19.66 -14.78
N PRO A 292 5.95 19.91 -15.85
CA PRO A 292 6.29 21.26 -16.26
C PRO A 292 5.04 22.04 -16.67
N ARG A 293 4.97 23.32 -16.32
CA ARG A 293 3.80 24.19 -16.59
C ARG A 293 3.81 24.78 -17.99
N ASP A 294 4.99 24.87 -18.59
CA ASP A 294 5.29 25.50 -19.88
C ASP A 294 5.26 24.50 -21.05
N ARG A 295 5.01 23.21 -20.77
CA ARG A 295 5.07 22.15 -21.78
C ARG A 295 3.83 21.27 -21.75
N PRO A 296 3.39 20.76 -22.92
CA PRO A 296 2.35 19.76 -22.98
C PRO A 296 2.81 18.47 -22.29
N ILE A 297 1.88 17.83 -21.60
CA ILE A 297 2.01 16.52 -20.99
C ILE A 297 1.14 15.58 -21.80
N TYR A 298 1.78 14.62 -22.46
CA TYR A 298 1.12 13.59 -23.23
C TYR A 298 0.71 12.45 -22.31
N TRP A 299 -0.45 11.87 -22.57
CA TRP A 299 -0.98 10.78 -21.78
C TRP A 299 -1.78 9.79 -22.62
N ARG A 300 -1.73 8.53 -22.19
CA ARG A 300 -2.53 7.44 -22.76
C ARG A 300 -2.80 6.38 -21.70
N VAL A 301 -3.74 5.50 -22.01
CA VAL A 301 -4.07 4.32 -21.22
C VAL A 301 -3.74 3.08 -22.04
N ARG A 302 -3.06 2.12 -21.43
CA ARG A 302 -2.71 0.84 -22.04
C ARG A 302 -3.32 -0.29 -21.24
N GLY A 303 -4.33 -0.97 -21.77
CA GLY A 303 -4.85 -2.22 -21.24
C GLY A 303 -4.01 -3.41 -21.70
N LEU A 304 -3.60 -4.27 -20.77
CA LEU A 304 -2.90 -5.52 -21.05
C LEU A 304 -3.92 -6.67 -21.09
N LYS A 305 -4.00 -7.37 -22.23
CA LYS A 305 -4.87 -8.54 -22.40
C LYS A 305 -4.17 -9.84 -22.00
N ASN A 306 -4.93 -10.80 -21.45
CA ASN A 306 -4.37 -12.11 -21.08
C ASN A 306 -3.78 -12.79 -22.32
N SER A 307 -2.56 -13.31 -22.18
CA SER A 307 -1.70 -13.94 -23.20
C SER A 307 -0.97 -13.00 -24.18
N VAL A 308 0.33 -12.86 -23.93
CA VAL A 308 1.48 -12.65 -24.83
C VAL A 308 1.47 -11.57 -25.94
N GLN A 309 0.37 -11.09 -26.52
CA GLN A 309 0.46 -10.18 -27.70
C GLN A 309 -0.61 -9.07 -27.84
N GLY A 310 -1.57 -8.94 -26.93
CA GLY A 310 -2.61 -7.90 -27.04
C GLY A 310 -2.39 -6.70 -26.10
N VAL A 311 -1.97 -5.55 -26.61
CA VAL A 311 -2.09 -4.27 -25.88
C VAL A 311 -3.25 -3.48 -26.49
N LEU A 312 -4.24 -3.14 -25.66
CA LEU A 312 -5.28 -2.18 -26.02
C LEU A 312 -4.77 -0.79 -25.64
N GLU A 313 -4.53 0.08 -26.61
CA GLU A 313 -4.10 1.45 -26.35
C GLU A 313 -5.23 2.42 -26.62
N SER A 314 -5.41 3.40 -25.73
CA SER A 314 -6.22 4.58 -26.04
C SER A 314 -5.51 5.44 -27.08
N GLU A 315 -6.24 6.40 -27.64
CA GLU A 315 -5.61 7.54 -28.30
C GLU A 315 -4.63 8.26 -27.35
N ILE A 316 -3.66 8.97 -27.95
CA ILE A 316 -2.74 9.83 -27.21
C ILE A 316 -3.36 11.21 -27.12
N ARG A 317 -3.52 11.73 -25.90
CA ARG A 317 -3.96 13.09 -25.65
C ARG A 317 -2.85 13.89 -24.99
N PHE A 318 -2.97 15.20 -25.01
CA PHE A 318 -2.12 16.05 -24.17
C PHE A 318 -2.93 17.12 -23.44
N PHE A 319 -2.36 17.60 -22.34
CA PHE A 319 -2.86 18.74 -21.57
C PHE A 319 -1.69 19.57 -21.05
N GLN A 320 -1.95 20.76 -20.52
CA GLN A 320 -0.99 21.63 -19.86
C GLN A 320 -1.43 21.93 -18.43
N ILE A 321 -0.48 22.15 -17.53
CA ILE A 321 -0.78 22.55 -16.16
C ILE A 321 -0.96 24.07 -16.10
N GLY A 322 -2.19 24.50 -15.83
CA GLY A 322 -2.53 25.89 -15.54
C GLY A 322 -1.89 26.39 -14.23
N LYS A 323 -1.80 27.71 -14.12
CA LYS A 323 -1.33 28.39 -12.90
C LYS A 323 -2.18 28.00 -11.69
#